data_AF-A0A5M7PRA9-F1
#
_entry.id   AF-A0A5M7PRA9-F1
#
_cell.length_a   1.000
_cell.length_b   1.000
_cell.length_c   1.000
_cell.angle_alpha   90.00
_cell.angle_beta   90.00
_cell.angle_gamma   90.00
#
_symmetry.space_group_name_H-M   'P 1'
#
loop_
_entity.id
_entity.type
_entity.pdbx_description
1 polymer ?
#
loop_
_entity_poly.entity_id
_entity_poly.type
_entity_poly.pdbx_seq_one_letter_code
_entity_poly.pdbx_strand_id
1 'polypeptide(L)'
;MSRLTPLALLTGFMMSGNVAGENIGSQTGANITLNDGDILTGDATYSGGLYGVVNPYNQTGIVNLGRRAFINVTDADNYARGVVIWGNESQLSAEGLTLNISGNSALGINITGQDITADLGTGTTVNVTGTATASGILIRGASSLKAEALTVNLTGDSGFGLSVSNAGTRVDLGSGSTLSTQGRGSHAIRVHALNGRESSRRTSLTANQLTLNTTGDSAYGLNLQADSLANLGSGSTITTTGANAFGIWNFGELAADNLTINTTGSGSVGLEVRQNGVADIGPGSHV
;
A
#
# COMPACT_ATOMS: atom_id res chain seq x y z
N MET A 1 50.37 9.36 59.11
CA MET A 1 49.26 9.98 58.36
C MET A 1 49.11 9.23 57.05
N SER A 2 48.25 8.21 57.00
CA SER A 2 47.96 7.43 55.81
C SER A 2 46.73 8.01 55.11
N ARG A 3 46.86 8.40 53.84
CA ARG A 3 45.71 8.71 52.98
C ARG A 3 45.61 7.63 51.91
N LEU A 4 44.63 6.75 52.08
CA LEU A 4 44.14 5.84 51.04
C LEU A 4 43.23 6.64 50.11
N THR A 5 43.50 6.60 48.80
CA THR A 5 42.56 7.04 47.76
C THR A 5 41.70 5.85 47.35
N PRO A 6 40.36 5.98 47.26
CA PRO A 6 39.54 4.90 46.75
C PRO A 6 39.58 4.90 45.21
N LEU A 7 39.91 3.74 44.66
CA LEU A 7 39.80 3.41 43.25
C LEU A 7 38.31 3.20 42.94
N ALA A 8 37.68 4.14 42.23
CA ALA A 8 36.31 3.98 41.74
C ALA A 8 36.34 3.13 40.46
N LEU A 9 35.98 1.85 40.61
CA LEU A 9 35.75 0.93 39.49
C LEU A 9 34.37 1.24 38.91
N LEU A 10 34.32 1.89 37.75
CA LEU A 10 33.09 2.13 37.00
C LEU A 10 32.74 0.88 36.19
N THR A 11 31.97 -0.04 36.77
CA THR A 11 31.36 -1.14 36.02
C THR A 11 30.20 -0.59 35.19
N GLY A 12 30.44 -0.40 33.89
CA GLY A 12 29.39 -0.09 32.92
C GLY A 12 28.36 -1.23 32.87
N PHE A 13 27.15 -0.93 33.32
CA PHE A 13 26.01 -1.82 33.23
C PHE A 13 25.52 -1.82 31.78
N MET A 14 25.84 -2.86 31.00
CA MET A 14 25.21 -3.03 29.68
C MET A 14 23.78 -3.50 29.91
N MET A 15 22.82 -2.57 29.86
CA MET A 15 21.42 -2.93 29.69
C MET A 15 21.24 -3.40 28.24
N SER A 16 21.32 -4.71 28.01
CA SER A 16 20.70 -5.34 26.84
C SER A 16 19.19 -5.41 27.07
N GLY A 17 18.55 -4.24 27.10
CA GLY A 17 17.10 -4.15 26.98
C GLY A 17 16.75 -4.28 25.51
N ASN A 18 15.72 -5.07 25.20
CA ASN A 18 14.96 -4.86 23.97
C ASN A 18 14.57 -3.38 23.97
N VAL A 19 15.22 -2.55 23.14
CA VAL A 19 14.86 -1.15 23.02
C VAL A 19 13.45 -1.16 22.45
N ALA A 20 12.46 -0.91 23.31
CA ALA A 20 11.13 -0.57 22.84
C ALA A 20 11.30 0.70 22.01
N GLY A 21 10.72 0.72 20.81
CA GLY A 21 10.85 1.87 19.92
C GLY A 21 10.39 3.16 20.58
N GLU A 22 10.92 4.27 20.08
CA GLU A 22 10.67 5.59 20.65
C GLU A 22 9.34 6.16 20.14
N ASN A 23 8.77 7.10 20.89
CA ASN A 23 7.67 7.91 20.38
C ASN A 23 8.24 9.17 19.73
N ILE A 24 8.02 9.33 18.42
CA ILE A 24 8.60 10.39 17.60
C ILE A 24 7.52 11.14 16.81
N GLY A 25 7.83 12.37 16.41
CA GLY A 25 6.99 13.18 15.54
C GLY A 25 7.24 12.90 14.04
N SER A 26 6.54 13.67 13.20
CA SER A 26 6.67 13.61 11.74
C SER A 26 8.12 13.72 11.23
N GLN A 27 8.47 12.95 10.20
CA GLN A 27 9.82 12.93 9.60
C GLN A 27 9.81 13.42 8.16
N THR A 28 10.73 14.32 7.80
CA THR A 28 10.88 14.84 6.43
C THR A 28 12.33 14.94 5.99
N GLY A 29 12.63 14.52 4.76
CA GLY A 29 13.97 14.61 4.18
C GLY A 29 14.30 13.53 3.15
N ALA A 30 15.53 13.59 2.63
CA ALA A 30 16.05 12.62 1.66
C ALA A 30 16.27 11.26 2.31
N ASN A 31 16.96 11.25 3.44
CA ASN A 31 17.32 10.05 4.18
C ASN A 31 16.61 10.07 5.54
N ILE A 32 15.76 9.08 5.76
CA ILE A 32 14.98 8.93 6.98
C ILE A 32 15.22 7.52 7.49
N THR A 33 15.52 7.36 8.78
CA THR A 33 15.69 6.05 9.40
C THR A 33 14.94 6.03 10.72
N LEU A 34 13.98 5.12 10.83
CA LEU A 34 13.34 4.78 12.09
C LEU A 34 14.02 3.55 12.69
N ASN A 35 13.99 3.44 14.01
CA ASN A 35 14.39 2.23 14.70
C ASN A 35 13.25 1.20 14.69
N ASP A 36 13.61 -0.06 14.91
CA ASP A 36 12.64 -1.13 15.05
C ASP A 36 11.65 -0.85 16.19
N GLY A 37 10.37 -0.91 15.87
CA GLY A 37 9.28 -0.71 16.84
C GLY A 37 8.95 0.74 17.15
N ASP A 38 9.56 1.72 16.48
CA ASP A 38 9.25 3.15 16.70
C ASP A 38 7.76 3.43 16.49
N ILE A 39 7.22 4.33 17.30
CA ILE A 39 5.85 4.83 17.20
C ILE A 39 5.91 6.29 16.75
N LEU A 40 5.54 6.55 15.50
CA LEU A 40 5.46 7.88 14.93
C LEU A 40 4.04 8.43 15.01
N THR A 41 3.89 9.65 15.52
CA THR A 41 2.64 10.41 15.43
C THR A 41 2.83 11.57 14.46
N GLY A 42 2.00 11.63 13.42
CA GLY A 42 2.03 12.70 12.44
C GLY A 42 1.49 14.00 13.03
N ASP A 43 2.39 14.90 13.39
CA ASP A 43 2.14 16.13 14.13
C ASP A 43 2.62 17.39 13.40
N ALA A 44 3.29 17.24 12.26
CA ALA A 44 3.69 18.35 11.40
C ALA A 44 2.84 18.41 10.11
N THR A 45 2.68 19.62 9.58
CA THR A 45 1.95 19.87 8.34
C THR A 45 2.87 19.92 7.12
N TYR A 46 2.43 19.33 6.01
CA TYR A 46 3.09 19.45 4.72
C TYR A 46 2.02 19.59 3.62
N SER A 47 2.10 20.64 2.79
CA SER A 47 1.14 20.90 1.71
C SER A 47 -0.33 20.69 2.11
N GLY A 48 -0.75 21.35 3.20
CA GLY A 48 -2.16 21.44 3.60
C GLY A 48 -2.72 20.25 4.38
N GLY A 49 -1.89 19.47 5.08
CA GLY A 49 -2.37 18.44 6.01
C GLY A 49 -1.23 17.76 6.79
N LEU A 50 -1.59 17.02 7.83
CA LEU A 50 -0.64 16.27 8.65
C LEU A 50 -0.02 15.09 7.89
N TYR A 51 1.23 14.78 8.23
CA TYR A 51 1.96 13.67 7.60
C TYR A 51 2.75 12.84 8.61
N GLY A 52 3.00 11.57 8.31
CA GLY A 52 3.91 10.74 9.08
C GLY A 52 5.34 10.90 8.58
N VAL A 53 5.60 10.43 7.35
CA VAL A 53 6.92 10.45 6.70
C VAL A 53 6.81 11.07 5.31
N VAL A 54 7.69 12.02 4.99
CA VAL A 54 7.76 12.65 3.67
C VAL A 54 9.20 12.63 3.15
N ASN A 55 9.41 11.97 2.01
CA ASN A 55 10.55 12.18 1.14
C ASN A 55 10.16 13.15 0.00
N PRO A 56 10.65 14.41 0.00
CA PRO A 56 10.24 15.45 -0.95
C PRO A 56 10.63 15.17 -2.41
N TYR A 57 9.90 15.77 -3.35
CA TYR A 57 10.06 15.54 -4.80
C TYR A 57 11.44 15.88 -5.38
N ASN A 58 12.17 16.80 -4.74
CA ASN A 58 13.49 17.25 -5.17
C ASN A 58 14.65 16.54 -4.43
N GLN A 59 14.36 15.43 -3.75
CA GLN A 59 15.31 14.75 -2.88
C GLN A 59 15.30 13.24 -3.12
N THR A 60 16.26 12.75 -3.92
CA THR A 60 16.55 11.31 -3.97
C THR A 60 17.16 10.86 -2.64
N GLY A 61 16.68 9.75 -2.08
CA GLY A 61 17.29 9.18 -0.88
C GLY A 61 16.68 7.87 -0.41
N ILE A 62 17.03 7.48 0.81
CA ILE A 62 16.67 6.20 1.40
C ILE A 62 15.79 6.43 2.63
N VAL A 63 14.56 5.93 2.57
CA VAL A 63 13.63 5.91 3.69
C VAL A 63 13.55 4.49 4.24
N ASN A 64 14.15 4.27 5.41
CA ASN A 64 14.09 3.01 6.12
C ASN A 64 13.20 3.15 7.35
N LEU A 65 12.06 2.47 7.37
CA LEU A 65 11.10 2.52 8.47
C LEU A 65 11.32 1.41 9.51
N GLY A 66 12.39 0.62 9.37
CA GLY A 66 12.72 -0.46 10.28
C GLY A 66 11.66 -1.57 10.32
N ARG A 67 11.73 -2.41 11.35
CA ARG A 67 10.78 -3.51 11.59
C ARG A 67 9.73 -3.11 12.60
N ARG A 68 8.47 -3.43 12.32
CA ARG A 68 7.33 -3.28 13.24
C ARG A 68 7.12 -1.85 13.75
N ALA A 69 7.55 -0.85 12.97
CA ALA A 69 7.22 0.53 13.25
C ALA A 69 5.71 0.77 13.11
N PHE A 70 5.22 1.77 13.83
CA PHE A 70 3.82 2.14 13.90
C PHE A 70 3.67 3.62 13.58
N ILE A 71 2.85 3.99 12.59
CA ILE A 71 2.66 5.38 12.19
C ILE A 71 1.17 5.73 12.27
N ASN A 72 0.85 6.73 13.08
CA ASN A 72 -0.50 7.27 13.20
C ASN A 72 -0.56 8.68 12.64
N VAL A 73 -1.53 8.95 11.79
CA VAL A 73 -1.79 10.32 11.30
C VAL A 73 -3.28 10.55 11.30
N THR A 74 -3.73 11.57 12.02
CA THR A 74 -5.15 11.92 12.09
C THR A 74 -5.34 13.41 11.85
N ASP A 75 -6.02 13.74 10.76
CA ASP A 75 -6.34 15.12 10.36
C ASP A 75 -7.77 15.18 9.85
N ALA A 76 -8.73 15.29 10.77
CA ALA A 76 -10.16 15.16 10.49
C ALA A 76 -10.69 16.20 9.49
N ASP A 77 -10.06 17.37 9.44
CA ASP A 77 -10.49 18.49 8.61
C ASP A 77 -9.76 18.53 7.26
N ASN A 78 -8.55 17.94 7.18
CA ASN A 78 -7.68 18.08 6.00
C ASN A 78 -7.13 16.73 5.48
N TYR A 79 -5.95 16.78 4.86
CA TYR A 79 -5.25 15.60 4.38
C TYR A 79 -4.49 14.91 5.51
N ALA A 80 -4.72 13.62 5.71
CA ALA A 80 -3.85 12.77 6.53
C ALA A 80 -3.00 11.88 5.61
N ARG A 81 -1.67 11.97 5.70
CA ARG A 81 -0.73 11.21 4.85
C ARG A 81 0.21 10.35 5.69
N GLY A 82 0.21 9.04 5.48
CA GLY A 82 1.12 8.12 6.19
C GLY A 82 2.56 8.27 5.74
N VAL A 83 2.90 7.63 4.63
CA VAL A 83 4.25 7.61 4.04
C VAL A 83 4.20 8.14 2.62
N VAL A 84 5.02 9.14 2.34
CA VAL A 84 5.05 9.83 1.05
C VAL A 84 6.47 9.77 0.48
N ILE A 85 6.64 9.15 -0.68
CA ILE A 85 7.92 9.05 -1.39
C ILE A 85 7.77 9.69 -2.77
N TRP A 86 8.32 10.89 -2.91
CA TRP A 86 8.21 11.67 -4.15
C TRP A 86 9.54 11.89 -4.85
N GLY A 87 10.67 11.79 -4.15
CA GLY A 87 11.98 11.91 -4.75
C GLY A 87 12.22 10.80 -5.75
N ASN A 88 12.56 11.15 -6.99
CA ASN A 88 12.91 10.17 -8.02
C ASN A 88 14.08 9.28 -7.56
N GLU A 89 14.07 8.02 -8.01
CA GLU A 89 15.12 7.02 -7.73
C GLU A 89 15.30 6.71 -6.23
N SER A 90 14.36 7.12 -5.39
CA SER A 90 14.41 6.86 -3.94
C SER A 90 14.08 5.41 -3.61
N GLN A 91 14.43 5.02 -2.39
CA GLN A 91 14.16 3.70 -1.87
C GLN A 91 13.33 3.78 -0.59
N LEU A 92 12.34 2.90 -0.46
CA LEU A 92 11.55 2.71 0.75
C LEU A 92 11.73 1.26 1.22
N SER A 93 12.12 1.07 2.48
CA SER A 93 12.16 -0.25 3.11
C SER A 93 11.38 -0.26 4.43
N ALA A 94 10.60 -1.31 4.65
CA ALA A 94 9.91 -1.58 5.90
C ALA A 94 9.67 -3.09 6.07
N GLU A 95 9.40 -3.53 7.30
CA GLU A 95 8.96 -4.92 7.55
C GLU A 95 7.94 -4.93 8.69
N GLY A 96 6.74 -5.51 8.47
CA GLY A 96 5.69 -5.52 9.49
C GLY A 96 5.22 -4.13 9.94
N LEU A 97 5.34 -3.12 9.08
CA LEU A 97 4.91 -1.74 9.34
C LEU A 97 3.40 -1.69 9.59
N THR A 98 2.95 -0.86 10.53
CA THR A 98 1.52 -0.56 10.68
C THR A 98 1.25 0.93 10.47
N LEU A 99 0.34 1.26 9.56
CA LEU A 99 -0.16 2.61 9.33
C LEU A 99 -1.61 2.73 9.77
N ASN A 100 -1.95 3.75 10.57
CA ASN A 100 -3.34 4.14 10.85
C ASN A 100 -3.56 5.59 10.45
N ILE A 101 -4.25 5.78 9.34
CA ILE A 101 -4.41 7.09 8.71
C ILE A 101 -5.89 7.44 8.68
N SER A 102 -6.27 8.56 9.30
CA SER A 102 -7.64 9.03 9.32
C SER A 102 -7.73 10.51 8.98
N GLY A 103 -8.60 10.90 8.05
CA GLY A 103 -8.79 12.31 7.75
C GLY A 103 -9.94 12.60 6.81
N ASN A 104 -10.13 13.86 6.43
CA ASN A 104 -11.08 14.22 5.40
C ASN A 104 -10.67 13.59 4.06
N SER A 105 -9.39 13.74 3.72
CA SER A 105 -8.73 12.98 2.65
C SER A 105 -7.57 12.17 3.24
N ALA A 106 -7.63 10.85 3.14
CA ALA A 106 -6.66 9.96 3.80
C ALA A 106 -5.85 9.16 2.78
N LEU A 107 -4.53 9.10 2.99
CA LEU A 107 -3.59 8.41 2.11
C LEU A 107 -2.56 7.62 2.92
N GLY A 108 -2.56 6.30 2.76
CA GLY A 108 -1.63 5.40 3.46
C GLY A 108 -0.19 5.56 2.96
N ILE A 109 0.11 5.01 1.79
CA ILE A 109 1.43 5.06 1.16
C ILE A 109 1.29 5.70 -0.22
N ASN A 110 2.14 6.69 -0.51
CA ASN A 110 2.11 7.45 -1.76
C ASN A 110 3.48 7.48 -2.44
N ILE A 111 3.65 6.66 -3.47
CA ILE A 111 4.87 6.53 -4.26
C ILE A 111 4.62 7.14 -5.63
N THR A 112 5.10 8.36 -5.86
CA THR A 112 4.79 9.10 -7.10
C THR A 112 5.95 9.73 -7.83
N GLY A 113 7.16 9.67 -7.28
CA GLY A 113 8.37 9.93 -8.03
C GLY A 113 8.60 8.88 -9.11
N GLN A 114 9.61 9.12 -9.94
CA GLN A 114 10.02 8.18 -10.99
C GLN A 114 11.01 7.15 -10.47
N ASP A 115 10.88 5.90 -10.95
CA ASP A 115 11.81 4.80 -10.69
C ASP A 115 12.11 4.56 -9.19
N ILE A 116 11.12 4.76 -8.32
CA ILE A 116 11.23 4.43 -6.89
C ILE A 116 11.20 2.91 -6.71
N THR A 117 11.98 2.40 -5.77
CA THR A 117 11.90 1.00 -5.33
C THR A 117 11.39 0.94 -3.89
N ALA A 118 10.28 0.25 -3.68
CA ALA A 118 9.70 0.05 -2.36
C ALA A 118 9.65 -1.44 -1.99
N ASP A 119 10.11 -1.78 -0.81
CA ASP A 119 9.93 -3.10 -0.19
C ASP A 119 9.24 -2.91 1.17
N LEU A 120 7.99 -3.34 1.25
CA LEU A 120 7.21 -3.30 2.50
C LEU A 120 7.37 -4.57 3.33
N GLY A 121 8.22 -5.50 2.89
CA GLY A 121 8.51 -6.74 3.58
C GLY A 121 7.27 -7.59 3.78
N THR A 122 7.29 -8.38 4.86
CA THR A 122 6.19 -9.28 5.22
C THR A 122 5.32 -8.68 6.32
N GLY A 123 4.00 -8.82 6.19
CA GLY A 123 3.04 -8.51 7.27
C GLY A 123 2.79 -7.02 7.52
N THR A 124 3.14 -6.15 6.58
CA THR A 124 2.78 -4.74 6.64
C THR A 124 1.25 -4.58 6.62
N THR A 125 0.71 -3.67 7.43
CA THR A 125 -0.70 -3.36 7.55
C THR A 125 -0.95 -1.87 7.31
N VAL A 126 -1.87 -1.55 6.41
CA VAL A 126 -2.24 -0.18 6.04
C VAL A 126 -3.72 0.04 6.28
N ASN A 127 -4.07 0.74 7.36
CA ASN A 127 -5.45 1.10 7.71
C ASN A 127 -5.70 2.56 7.33
N VAL A 128 -6.70 2.81 6.49
CA VAL A 128 -7.02 4.14 5.98
C VAL A 128 -8.51 4.39 6.09
N THR A 129 -8.89 5.50 6.72
CA THR A 129 -10.26 5.97 6.82
C THR A 129 -10.36 7.40 6.32
N GLY A 130 -11.05 7.61 5.21
CA GLY A 130 -11.33 8.93 4.65
C GLY A 130 -12.82 9.24 4.62
N THR A 131 -13.22 10.45 5.02
CA THR A 131 -14.64 10.85 4.98
C THR A 131 -15.06 11.37 3.60
N ALA A 132 -14.16 12.00 2.85
CA ALA A 132 -14.40 12.43 1.47
C ALA A 132 -13.64 11.60 0.44
N THR A 133 -12.34 11.37 0.65
CA THR A 133 -11.53 10.50 -0.21
C THR A 133 -10.56 9.66 0.61
N ALA A 134 -10.31 8.43 0.17
CA ALA A 134 -9.40 7.52 0.85
C ALA A 134 -8.56 6.73 -0.16
N SER A 135 -7.28 6.51 0.11
CA SER A 135 -6.47 5.57 -0.69
C SER A 135 -5.47 4.85 0.20
N GLY A 136 -5.43 3.53 0.10
CA GLY A 136 -4.49 2.69 0.84
C GLY A 136 -3.07 2.94 0.34
N ILE A 137 -2.79 2.45 -0.87
CA ILE A 137 -1.48 2.58 -1.51
C ILE A 137 -1.67 3.12 -2.93
N LEU A 138 -0.95 4.19 -3.25
CA LEU A 138 -0.83 4.73 -4.60
C LEU A 138 0.62 4.56 -5.05
N ILE A 139 0.83 3.90 -6.20
CA ILE A 139 2.15 3.76 -6.81
C ILE A 139 2.12 4.09 -8.30
N ARG A 140 3.10 4.86 -8.76
CA ARG A 140 3.25 5.25 -10.15
C ARG A 140 4.68 5.60 -10.56
N GLY A 141 4.85 6.09 -11.79
CA GLY A 141 6.13 6.63 -12.26
C GLY A 141 7.17 5.57 -12.63
N ALA A 142 6.75 4.43 -13.19
CA ALA A 142 7.64 3.31 -13.48
C ALA A 142 8.31 2.68 -12.24
N SER A 143 7.79 3.01 -11.05
CA SER A 143 8.27 2.53 -9.75
C SER A 143 7.88 1.08 -9.49
N SER A 144 8.54 0.46 -8.52
CA SER A 144 8.25 -0.91 -8.08
C SER A 144 7.89 -0.98 -6.60
N LEU A 145 6.96 -1.87 -6.26
CA LEU A 145 6.64 -2.22 -4.88
C LEU A 145 6.61 -3.74 -4.70
N LYS A 146 7.26 -4.22 -3.65
CA LYS A 146 7.19 -5.60 -3.19
C LYS A 146 6.57 -5.66 -1.79
N ALA A 147 5.73 -6.65 -1.54
CA ALA A 147 5.23 -7.00 -0.22
C ALA A 147 4.85 -8.49 -0.17
N GLU A 148 4.74 -9.05 1.03
CA GLU A 148 4.23 -10.41 1.28
C GLU A 148 3.25 -10.33 2.46
N ALA A 149 2.14 -11.07 2.43
CA ALA A 149 1.11 -11.02 3.48
C ALA A 149 0.70 -9.57 3.85
N LEU A 150 0.64 -8.68 2.86
CA LEU A 150 0.23 -7.29 3.03
C LEU A 150 -1.25 -7.24 3.40
N THR A 151 -1.60 -6.45 4.40
CA THR A 151 -3.00 -6.13 4.72
C THR A 151 -3.29 -4.67 4.40
N VAL A 152 -4.34 -4.40 3.61
CA VAL A 152 -4.87 -3.05 3.42
C VAL A 152 -6.34 -3.02 3.81
N ASN A 153 -6.70 -2.13 4.72
CA ASN A 153 -8.10 -1.87 5.10
C ASN A 153 -8.44 -0.43 4.75
N LEU A 154 -9.43 -0.24 3.87
CA LEU A 154 -9.86 1.06 3.39
C LEU A 154 -11.34 1.28 3.69
N THR A 155 -11.65 2.36 4.38
CA THR A 155 -13.03 2.87 4.52
C THR A 155 -13.09 4.27 3.92
N GLY A 156 -13.96 4.47 2.94
CA GLY A 156 -14.17 5.75 2.27
C GLY A 156 -14.69 5.58 0.84
N ASP A 157 -15.42 6.59 0.37
CA ASP A 157 -15.96 6.61 -0.98
C ASP A 157 -14.86 6.87 -2.04
N SER A 158 -15.07 6.31 -3.24
CA SER A 158 -14.26 6.54 -4.45
C SER A 158 -12.75 6.26 -4.28
N GLY A 159 -12.39 5.43 -3.30
CA GLY A 159 -11.01 5.12 -2.95
C GLY A 159 -10.45 3.86 -3.58
N PHE A 160 -9.12 3.72 -3.55
CA PHE A 160 -8.42 2.51 -3.99
C PHE A 160 -7.66 1.87 -2.82
N GLY A 161 -7.84 0.56 -2.59
CA GLY A 161 -6.97 -0.18 -1.68
C GLY A 161 -5.53 -0.13 -2.19
N LEU A 162 -5.35 -0.45 -3.47
CA LEU A 162 -4.11 -0.29 -4.22
C LEU A 162 -4.39 0.30 -5.61
N SER A 163 -3.69 1.36 -5.98
CA SER A 163 -3.67 1.90 -7.34
C SER A 163 -2.27 1.77 -7.93
N VAL A 164 -2.15 1.01 -9.02
CA VAL A 164 -0.92 0.82 -9.78
C VAL A 164 -1.08 1.54 -11.11
N SER A 165 -0.24 2.56 -11.36
CA SER A 165 -0.45 3.44 -12.50
C SER A 165 0.81 3.87 -13.23
N ASN A 166 0.65 4.30 -14.48
CA ASN A 166 1.73 4.62 -15.44
C ASN A 166 2.51 3.40 -15.94
N ALA A 167 2.93 3.49 -17.21
CA ALA A 167 3.76 2.49 -17.87
C ALA A 167 5.02 2.17 -17.04
N GLY A 168 5.31 0.87 -16.95
CA GLY A 168 6.48 0.32 -16.27
C GLY A 168 6.36 0.22 -14.76
N THR A 169 5.26 0.67 -14.16
CA THR A 169 5.02 0.51 -12.72
C THR A 169 4.67 -0.94 -12.44
N ARG A 170 5.30 -1.54 -11.42
CA ARG A 170 5.16 -2.97 -11.11
C ARG A 170 4.90 -3.17 -9.63
N VAL A 171 3.94 -4.03 -9.31
CA VAL A 171 3.68 -4.46 -7.94
C VAL A 171 3.73 -5.96 -7.86
N ASP A 172 4.46 -6.47 -6.86
CA ASP A 172 4.47 -7.87 -6.46
C ASP A 172 3.95 -7.95 -5.01
N LEU A 173 2.75 -8.49 -4.83
CA LEU A 173 2.13 -8.69 -3.52
C LEU A 173 2.45 -10.05 -2.91
N GLY A 174 3.33 -10.83 -3.54
CA GLY A 174 3.79 -12.10 -3.02
C GLY A 174 2.62 -13.06 -2.76
N SER A 175 2.70 -13.85 -1.70
CA SER A 175 1.58 -14.70 -1.25
C SER A 175 0.81 -14.14 -0.05
N GLY A 176 -0.49 -14.43 -0.01
CA GLY A 176 -1.32 -14.25 1.19
C GLY A 176 -1.70 -12.81 1.53
N SER A 177 -1.49 -11.87 0.59
CA SER A 177 -1.93 -10.48 0.78
C SER A 177 -3.46 -10.37 0.78
N THR A 178 -4.00 -9.46 1.59
CA THR A 178 -5.43 -9.20 1.76
C THR A 178 -5.73 -7.71 1.64
N LEU A 179 -6.68 -7.34 0.77
CA LEU A 179 -7.16 -5.97 0.64
C LEU A 179 -8.68 -5.94 0.86
N SER A 180 -9.11 -5.13 1.83
CA SER A 180 -10.53 -4.92 2.16
C SER A 180 -10.91 -3.46 1.93
N THR A 181 -11.94 -3.21 1.14
CA THR A 181 -12.43 -1.86 0.83
C THR A 181 -13.93 -1.73 1.08
N GLN A 182 -14.33 -0.64 1.74
CA GLN A 182 -15.72 -0.29 2.02
C GLN A 182 -16.00 1.15 1.63
N GLY A 183 -16.95 1.35 0.71
CA GLY A 183 -17.39 2.66 0.26
C GLY A 183 -17.90 2.62 -1.17
N ARG A 184 -18.79 3.54 -1.52
CA ARG A 184 -19.35 3.64 -2.87
C ARG A 184 -18.25 3.99 -3.87
N GLY A 185 -18.17 3.25 -4.96
CA GLY A 185 -17.14 3.41 -5.98
C GLY A 185 -15.73 3.12 -5.48
N SER A 186 -15.57 2.47 -4.32
CA SER A 186 -14.26 2.03 -3.85
C SER A 186 -13.83 0.76 -4.59
N HIS A 187 -12.56 0.64 -4.92
CA HIS A 187 -12.03 -0.54 -5.58
C HIS A 187 -10.88 -1.13 -4.77
N ALA A 188 -10.81 -2.45 -4.59
CA ALA A 188 -9.68 -3.04 -3.90
C ALA A 188 -8.38 -2.82 -4.66
N ILE A 189 -8.37 -3.11 -5.96
CA ILE A 189 -7.23 -2.87 -6.83
C ILE A 189 -7.65 -2.19 -8.12
N ARG A 190 -6.88 -1.17 -8.54
CA ARG A 190 -6.91 -0.64 -9.91
C ARG A 190 -5.53 -0.66 -10.53
N VAL A 191 -5.41 -1.22 -11.73
CA VAL A 191 -4.18 -1.24 -12.52
C VAL A 191 -4.43 -0.54 -13.85
N HIS A 192 -3.66 0.50 -14.18
CA HIS A 192 -3.88 1.28 -15.40
C HIS A 192 -2.66 2.01 -15.97
N ALA A 193 -2.50 1.99 -17.30
CA ALA A 193 -1.36 2.59 -17.98
C ALA A 193 -1.57 4.03 -18.50
N LEU A 194 -2.58 4.78 -18.01
CA LEU A 194 -3.16 5.99 -18.63
C LEU A 194 -2.22 7.13 -19.10
N ASN A 195 -0.92 7.14 -18.76
CA ASN A 195 0.01 8.19 -19.19
C ASN A 195 1.33 7.67 -19.81
N GLY A 196 1.35 6.52 -20.48
CA GLY A 196 2.53 6.08 -21.22
C GLY A 196 2.21 5.02 -22.26
N ARG A 197 2.48 5.32 -23.54
CA ARG A 197 2.41 4.37 -24.67
C ARG A 197 3.79 3.78 -24.99
N GLU A 198 4.65 3.63 -23.99
CA GLU A 198 5.89 2.86 -24.20
C GLU A 198 5.50 1.38 -24.20
N SER A 199 5.24 0.84 -25.39
CA SER A 199 4.74 -0.53 -25.63
C SER A 199 5.60 -1.64 -25.00
N SER A 200 6.81 -1.31 -24.54
CA SER A 200 7.75 -2.24 -23.90
C SER A 200 7.61 -2.37 -22.39
N ARG A 201 6.91 -1.44 -21.70
CA ARG A 201 6.83 -1.43 -20.23
C ARG A 201 5.38 -1.34 -19.76
N ARG A 202 4.68 -2.48 -19.73
CA ARG A 202 3.30 -2.55 -19.21
C ARG A 202 3.25 -2.30 -17.70
N THR A 203 2.11 -1.78 -17.24
CA THR A 203 1.79 -1.68 -15.82
C THR A 203 1.41 -3.08 -15.34
N SER A 204 2.03 -3.60 -14.27
CA SER A 204 1.80 -4.99 -13.86
C SER A 204 1.54 -5.18 -12.38
N LEU A 205 0.69 -6.16 -12.09
CA LEU A 205 0.46 -6.70 -10.77
C LEU A 205 0.72 -8.21 -10.79
N THR A 206 1.49 -8.69 -9.82
CA THR A 206 1.64 -10.12 -9.53
C THR A 206 1.22 -10.37 -8.08
N ALA A 207 0.50 -11.47 -7.85
CA ALA A 207 0.14 -11.95 -6.53
C ALA A 207 -0.14 -13.45 -6.58
N ASN A 208 -0.21 -14.09 -5.42
CA ASN A 208 -0.62 -15.48 -5.25
C ASN A 208 -1.45 -15.60 -3.97
N GLN A 209 -2.50 -16.43 -3.95
CA GLN A 209 -3.40 -16.51 -2.79
C GLN A 209 -3.88 -15.12 -2.29
N LEU A 210 -4.15 -14.22 -3.23
CA LEU A 210 -4.60 -12.86 -2.96
C LEU A 210 -6.07 -12.88 -2.52
N THR A 211 -6.40 -12.20 -1.42
CA THR A 211 -7.78 -12.04 -0.99
C THR A 211 -8.24 -10.60 -1.17
N LEU A 212 -9.30 -10.39 -1.96
CA LEU A 212 -9.93 -9.09 -2.14
C LEU A 212 -11.35 -9.13 -1.58
N ASN A 213 -11.67 -8.22 -0.66
CA ASN A 213 -13.00 -8.05 -0.11
C ASN A 213 -13.49 -6.62 -0.39
N THR A 214 -14.50 -6.45 -1.22
CA THR A 214 -14.94 -5.13 -1.67
C THR A 214 -16.43 -4.94 -1.44
N THR A 215 -16.83 -3.89 -0.74
CA THR A 215 -18.23 -3.57 -0.46
C THR A 215 -18.56 -2.13 -0.85
N GLY A 216 -19.61 -1.95 -1.64
CA GLY A 216 -20.15 -0.65 -2.02
C GLY A 216 -20.79 -0.65 -3.41
N ASP A 217 -21.69 0.29 -3.66
CA ASP A 217 -22.27 0.44 -5.01
C ASP A 217 -21.21 0.87 -6.01
N SER A 218 -21.21 0.26 -7.19
CA SER A 218 -20.19 0.43 -8.24
C SER A 218 -18.76 0.15 -7.77
N ALA A 219 -18.59 -0.67 -6.73
CA ALA A 219 -17.29 -1.04 -6.18
C ALA A 219 -16.75 -2.29 -6.89
N TYR A 220 -15.43 -2.34 -7.17
CA TYR A 220 -14.82 -3.45 -7.92
C TYR A 220 -13.71 -4.12 -7.12
N GLY A 221 -13.65 -5.45 -7.16
CA GLY A 221 -12.52 -6.20 -6.60
C GLY A 221 -11.23 -5.86 -7.36
N LEU A 222 -11.19 -6.20 -8.64
CA LEU A 222 -10.10 -5.85 -9.55
C LEU A 222 -10.61 -5.03 -10.73
N ASN A 223 -10.06 -3.83 -10.90
CA ASN A 223 -10.23 -2.98 -12.07
C ASN A 223 -8.95 -2.98 -12.91
N LEU A 224 -8.91 -3.81 -13.94
CA LEU A 224 -7.76 -3.96 -14.84
C LEU A 224 -8.04 -3.21 -16.15
N GLN A 225 -7.31 -2.12 -16.39
CA GLN A 225 -7.49 -1.30 -17.59
C GLN A 225 -6.61 -1.81 -18.75
N ALA A 226 -6.80 -1.25 -19.95
CA ALA A 226 -5.99 -1.56 -21.12
C ALA A 226 -4.48 -1.36 -20.85
N ASP A 227 -3.65 -2.06 -21.63
CA ASP A 227 -2.18 -2.03 -21.56
C ASP A 227 -1.60 -2.38 -20.17
N SER A 228 -2.37 -3.18 -19.41
CA SER A 228 -2.02 -3.63 -18.06
C SER A 228 -2.07 -5.15 -17.96
N LEU A 229 -1.24 -5.70 -17.08
CA LEU A 229 -1.15 -7.13 -16.79
C LEU A 229 -1.48 -7.39 -15.31
N ALA A 230 -2.29 -8.40 -15.04
CA ALA A 230 -2.43 -8.98 -13.71
C ALA A 230 -2.22 -10.49 -13.77
N ASN A 231 -1.28 -11.00 -12.98
CA ASN A 231 -1.15 -12.42 -12.70
C ASN A 231 -1.51 -12.66 -11.24
N LEU A 232 -2.64 -13.30 -10.99
CA LEU A 232 -3.13 -13.58 -9.63
C LEU A 232 -2.68 -14.96 -9.11
N GLY A 233 -1.76 -15.62 -9.81
CA GLY A 233 -1.18 -16.89 -9.41
C GLY A 233 -2.25 -17.95 -9.22
N SER A 234 -2.15 -18.73 -8.15
CA SER A 234 -3.13 -19.75 -7.79
C SER A 234 -3.83 -19.44 -6.46
N GLY A 235 -5.12 -19.77 -6.36
CA GLY A 235 -5.86 -19.75 -5.09
C GLY A 235 -6.28 -18.36 -4.62
N SER A 236 -6.29 -17.37 -5.51
CA SER A 236 -6.80 -16.03 -5.20
C SER A 236 -8.33 -16.04 -5.04
N THR A 237 -8.84 -15.22 -4.14
CA THR A 237 -10.28 -15.09 -3.86
C THR A 237 -10.70 -13.62 -3.94
N ILE A 238 -11.79 -13.36 -4.65
CA ILE A 238 -12.37 -12.03 -4.80
C ILE A 238 -13.82 -12.09 -4.39
N THR A 239 -14.17 -11.35 -3.34
CA THR A 239 -15.55 -11.19 -2.88
C THR A 239 -15.97 -9.74 -3.05
N THR A 240 -17.01 -9.49 -3.84
CA THR A 240 -17.53 -8.15 -4.09
C THR A 240 -19.03 -8.06 -3.80
N THR A 241 -19.47 -7.05 -3.06
CA THR A 241 -20.89 -6.83 -2.74
C THR A 241 -21.31 -5.38 -2.99
N GLY A 242 -22.37 -5.18 -3.78
CA GLY A 242 -22.97 -3.87 -4.04
C GLY A 242 -23.74 -3.82 -5.37
N ALA A 243 -24.61 -2.82 -5.54
CA ALA A 243 -25.30 -2.65 -6.82
C ALA A 243 -24.30 -2.23 -7.92
N ASN A 244 -24.43 -2.78 -9.13
CA ASN A 244 -23.52 -2.54 -10.26
C ASN A 244 -22.03 -2.82 -9.94
N ALA A 245 -21.77 -3.68 -8.96
CA ALA A 245 -20.44 -4.04 -8.53
C ALA A 245 -19.82 -5.13 -9.41
N PHE A 246 -18.50 -5.18 -9.47
CA PHE A 246 -17.78 -6.16 -10.29
C PHE A 246 -16.78 -6.94 -9.45
N GLY A 247 -16.73 -8.26 -9.59
CA GLY A 247 -15.60 -9.03 -9.07
C GLY A 247 -14.33 -8.57 -9.79
N ILE A 248 -14.35 -8.71 -11.12
CA ILE A 248 -13.30 -8.22 -12.01
C ILE A 248 -13.91 -7.49 -13.19
N TRP A 249 -13.42 -6.28 -13.44
CA TRP A 249 -13.64 -5.53 -14.67
C TRP A 249 -12.33 -5.47 -15.46
N ASN A 250 -12.26 -6.17 -16.59
CA ASN A 250 -11.03 -6.40 -17.33
C ASN A 250 -11.05 -5.81 -18.76
N PHE A 251 -10.08 -4.94 -19.05
CA PHE A 251 -9.69 -4.48 -20.39
C PHE A 251 -8.23 -4.85 -20.75
N GLY A 252 -7.48 -5.44 -19.81
CA GLY A 252 -6.08 -5.82 -19.96
C GLY A 252 -5.89 -7.32 -20.09
N GLU A 253 -4.71 -7.81 -19.69
CA GLU A 253 -4.39 -9.24 -19.65
C GLU A 253 -4.43 -9.76 -18.22
N LEU A 254 -5.33 -10.70 -17.96
CA LEU A 254 -5.49 -11.37 -16.67
C LEU A 254 -5.11 -12.85 -16.81
N ALA A 255 -4.33 -13.36 -15.88
CA ALA A 255 -4.08 -14.79 -15.69
C ALA A 255 -4.30 -15.19 -14.23
N ALA A 256 -4.98 -16.32 -14.00
CA ALA A 256 -5.18 -16.89 -12.67
C ALA A 256 -5.57 -18.37 -12.74
N ASP A 257 -5.09 -19.17 -11.78
CA ASP A 257 -5.50 -20.55 -11.52
C ASP A 257 -6.28 -20.64 -10.21
N ASN A 258 -7.19 -21.60 -10.08
CA ASN A 258 -7.95 -21.82 -8.84
C ASN A 258 -8.54 -20.51 -8.25
N LEU A 259 -9.01 -19.63 -9.15
CA LEU A 259 -9.54 -18.31 -8.80
C LEU A 259 -10.99 -18.46 -8.34
N THR A 260 -11.32 -17.94 -7.16
CA THR A 260 -12.72 -17.85 -6.71
C THR A 260 -13.20 -16.40 -6.80
N ILE A 261 -14.30 -16.16 -7.50
CA ILE A 261 -14.99 -14.88 -7.55
C ILE A 261 -16.41 -15.07 -7.01
N ASN A 262 -16.78 -14.28 -6.01
CA ASN A 262 -18.13 -14.23 -5.46
C ASN A 262 -18.63 -12.79 -5.54
N THR A 263 -19.57 -12.52 -6.45
CA THR A 263 -20.12 -11.17 -6.62
C THR A 263 -21.62 -11.14 -6.35
N THR A 264 -22.07 -10.22 -5.50
CA THR A 264 -23.49 -10.10 -5.12
C THR A 264 -23.99 -8.66 -5.21
N GLY A 265 -25.22 -8.49 -5.70
CA GLY A 265 -25.90 -7.20 -5.80
C GLY A 265 -26.73 -7.06 -7.07
N SER A 266 -27.61 -6.06 -7.11
CA SER A 266 -28.41 -5.78 -8.31
C SER A 266 -27.50 -5.33 -9.46
N GLY A 267 -27.56 -6.00 -10.61
CA GLY A 267 -26.74 -5.66 -11.79
C GLY A 267 -25.24 -5.92 -11.62
N SER A 268 -24.85 -6.67 -10.58
CA SER A 268 -23.44 -7.00 -10.34
C SER A 268 -22.94 -8.10 -11.26
N VAL A 269 -21.65 -8.11 -11.59
CA VAL A 269 -21.04 -9.09 -12.50
C VAL A 269 -19.80 -9.72 -11.85
N GLY A 270 -19.68 -11.05 -11.92
CA GLY A 270 -18.50 -11.79 -11.45
C GLY A 270 -17.22 -11.33 -12.17
N LEU A 271 -17.13 -11.65 -13.46
CA LEU A 271 -16.02 -11.28 -14.33
C LEU A 271 -16.59 -10.69 -15.63
N GLU A 272 -16.17 -9.48 -15.98
CA GLU A 272 -16.42 -8.91 -17.30
C GLU A 272 -15.11 -8.63 -18.03
N VAL A 273 -15.00 -9.13 -19.26
CA VAL A 273 -13.88 -8.88 -20.17
C VAL A 273 -14.38 -8.04 -21.33
N ARG A 274 -13.76 -6.89 -21.57
CA ARG A 274 -14.17 -5.90 -22.58
C ARG A 274 -13.07 -5.60 -23.58
N GLN A 275 -13.49 -5.16 -24.77
CA GLN A 275 -12.62 -4.72 -25.86
C GLN A 275 -11.57 -5.80 -26.20
N ASN A 276 -10.28 -5.45 -26.15
CA ASN A 276 -9.17 -6.36 -26.41
C ASN A 276 -8.64 -7.05 -25.15
N GLY A 277 -9.38 -6.97 -24.04
CA GLY A 277 -9.01 -7.65 -22.81
C GLY A 277 -9.00 -9.17 -23.00
N VAL A 278 -8.09 -9.83 -22.28
CA VAL A 278 -7.95 -11.29 -22.24
C VAL A 278 -7.98 -11.73 -20.79
N ALA A 279 -8.73 -12.79 -20.50
CA ALA A 279 -8.69 -13.47 -19.21
C ALA A 279 -8.41 -14.95 -19.44
N ASP A 280 -7.23 -15.40 -19.01
CA ASP A 280 -6.84 -16.79 -18.94
C ASP A 280 -7.16 -17.30 -17.53
N ILE A 281 -8.32 -17.93 -17.39
CA ILE A 281 -8.84 -18.45 -16.12
C ILE A 281 -8.67 -19.96 -16.14
N GLY A 282 -7.64 -20.42 -15.43
CA GLY A 282 -7.22 -21.80 -15.43
C GLY A 282 -8.02 -22.71 -14.50
N PRO A 283 -7.57 -23.97 -14.36
CA PRO A 283 -8.31 -25.04 -13.70
C PRO A 283 -8.68 -24.72 -12.24
N GLY A 284 -9.81 -25.26 -11.78
CA GLY A 284 -10.29 -25.11 -10.41
C GLY A 284 -10.90 -23.74 -10.10
N SER A 285 -11.02 -22.85 -11.08
CA SER A 285 -11.63 -21.54 -10.88
C SER A 285 -13.16 -21.60 -10.83
N HIS A 286 -13.75 -20.72 -10.02
CA HIS A 286 -15.19 -20.57 -9.79
C HIS A 286 -15.57 -19.09 -9.85
N VAL A 287 -16.61 -18.75 -10.62
CA VAL A 287 -17.11 -17.37 -10.82
C VAL A 287 -18.61 -17.32 -10.61
#